data_AF-A0A3M1B1A1-F1
#
_entry.id   AF-A0A3M1B1A1-F1
#
_cell.length_a   1.000
_cell.length_b   1.000
_cell.length_c   1.000
_cell.angle_alpha   90.00
_cell.angle_beta   90.00
_cell.angle_gamma   90.00
#
_symmetry.space_group_name_H-M   'P 1'
#
loop_
_entity.id
_entity.type
_entity.pdbx_description
1 polymer ?
#
loop_
_entity_poly.entity_id
_entity_poly.type
_entity_poly.pdbx_seq_one_letter_code
_entity_poly.pdbx_strand_id
1 'polypeptide(L)'
;MKNEPHSCDPMIIGAGRFLPAWRKRSFPWRSFRGPIENEGSKMMMARMELLLLFLGSLLVACGGGTGYWNGRSGQTSAASSIETARSTPLTGAATTGGTAAETTSQQGETSTSGATSAPEGSSAGTRSASTEEFVDRDEDGVWDSEDNCPDQPNERQRDRDGDGLGDVCDPDRDGDGIPNETDDCADVFDPQQEDADGDGTGDACQQAGMVYVPGGLFVRGACNETSPFPCQRGDLGYSAAAEANESPVRQIYLDGFWIDATEVTVAAFLACIEAGRCTPVQGGENCNLGREGFADHPINCVTWGQAVDYCRWVQKRLPTEAEWEKAARGGCEKGGDPLRCEAGMDDRKYPWGNAPPTCQVATFDNGVDGCGTYVTTPVGSKPDGDSPYGVGDMAGNVAEWVADWLGNDEYARSESDMPDGPQEGSYRVFRGGSWGAPPEMLRISLRFATLPTDAFSSIGFRCARSVP
;
A
#
# COMPACT_ATOMS: atom_id res chain seq x y z
N MET A 1 25.73 -3.11 48.60
CA MET A 1 25.25 -2.84 49.98
C MET A 1 24.38 -1.59 49.92
N LYS A 2 23.20 -1.58 50.56
CA LYS A 2 22.36 -0.42 50.99
C LYS A 2 22.19 0.74 49.97
N ASN A 3 21.03 0.94 49.33
CA ASN A 3 19.83 1.60 49.88
C ASN A 3 20.14 2.83 50.77
N GLU A 4 19.79 4.04 50.32
CA GLU A 4 18.47 4.65 50.59
C GLU A 4 18.20 5.90 49.70
N PRO A 5 16.94 6.33 49.52
CA PRO A 5 16.55 7.43 48.63
C PRO A 5 16.33 8.77 49.37
N HIS A 6 16.33 9.88 48.63
CA HIS A 6 15.86 11.18 49.13
C HIS A 6 14.51 11.56 48.52
N SER A 7 13.55 11.86 49.39
CA SER A 7 12.29 12.54 49.09
C SER A 7 12.07 13.63 50.14
N CYS A 8 11.63 14.82 49.72
CA CYS A 8 10.40 15.47 50.21
C CYS A 8 10.31 16.95 49.81
N ASP A 9 9.23 17.23 49.07
CA ASP A 9 8.32 18.39 49.17
C ASP A 9 8.66 19.82 48.71
N PRO A 10 7.63 20.58 48.27
CA PRO A 10 7.79 21.79 47.45
C PRO A 10 7.70 23.10 48.24
N MET A 11 8.29 24.17 47.69
CA MET A 11 8.29 25.50 48.28
C MET A 11 7.14 26.37 47.74
N ILE A 12 6.20 26.75 48.60
CA ILE A 12 5.12 27.70 48.28
C ILE A 12 5.56 29.14 48.60
N ILE A 13 5.71 29.96 47.56
CA ILE A 13 5.78 31.43 47.59
C ILE A 13 5.17 31.92 46.25
N GLY A 14 4.35 32.95 46.11
CA GLY A 14 3.72 33.88 47.05
C GLY A 14 3.09 35.01 46.21
N ALA A 15 1.82 35.35 46.42
CA ALA A 15 1.06 36.17 45.46
C ALA A 15 1.51 37.64 45.40
N GLY A 16 1.82 38.13 44.19
CA GLY A 16 2.15 39.54 43.90
C GLY A 16 1.18 40.16 42.89
N ARG A 17 0.45 41.22 43.31
CA ARG A 17 -0.49 41.96 42.45
C ARG A 17 0.24 43.01 41.61
N PHE A 18 -0.10 43.14 40.33
CA PHE A 18 -0.08 44.44 39.64
C PHE A 18 -1.20 44.56 38.59
N LEU A 19 -1.94 45.68 38.65
CA LEU A 19 -2.85 46.18 37.61
C LEU A 19 -2.13 47.29 36.84
N PRO A 20 -2.55 47.59 35.59
CA PRO A 20 -3.39 48.77 35.44
C PRO A 20 -4.61 48.57 34.50
N ALA A 21 -5.53 49.54 34.53
CA ALA A 21 -6.83 49.51 33.85
C ALA A 21 -6.86 50.37 32.56
N TRP A 22 -8.09 50.58 32.03
CA TRP A 22 -8.49 51.44 30.88
C TRP A 22 -8.35 50.76 29.50
N ARG A 23 -9.36 50.71 28.60
CA ARG A 23 -10.69 51.37 28.50
C ARG A 23 -11.77 50.42 27.95
N LYS A 24 -13.02 50.58 28.41
CA LYS A 24 -14.22 50.12 27.70
C LYS A 24 -14.59 51.12 26.59
N ARG A 25 -15.06 50.62 25.44
CA ARG A 25 -15.92 51.37 24.51
C ARG A 25 -17.15 50.53 24.20
N SER A 26 -18.33 51.09 24.44
CA SER A 26 -19.63 50.50 24.14
C SER A 26 -20.19 51.16 22.88
N PHE A 27 -20.74 50.39 21.94
CA PHE A 27 -21.67 50.90 20.92
C PHE A 27 -22.90 49.98 20.84
N PRO A 28 -24.07 50.50 20.41
CA PRO A 28 -25.35 50.02 20.92
C PRO A 28 -26.06 49.01 20.01
N TRP A 29 -26.92 48.21 20.65
CA TRP A 29 -27.94 47.41 19.98
C TRP A 29 -28.94 48.30 19.23
N ARG A 30 -29.34 47.89 18.02
CA ARG A 30 -30.59 48.30 17.40
C ARG A 30 -31.42 47.08 17.05
N SER A 31 -32.63 47.05 17.59
CA SER A 31 -33.65 46.04 17.33
C SER A 31 -34.32 46.26 15.96
N PHE A 32 -34.58 45.19 15.23
CA PHE A 32 -35.70 45.11 14.30
C PHE A 32 -36.51 43.84 14.61
N ARG A 33 -37.84 44.00 14.73
CA ARG A 33 -38.82 42.92 14.72
C ARG A 33 -39.58 43.01 13.39
N GLY A 34 -39.83 41.87 12.76
CA GLY A 34 -40.68 41.74 11.57
C GLY A 34 -40.79 40.25 11.21
N PRO A 35 -42.00 39.68 11.00
CA PRO A 35 -42.20 38.24 11.08
C PRO A 35 -42.24 37.54 9.71
N ILE A 36 -42.14 36.21 9.73
CA ILE A 36 -43.05 35.27 9.03
C ILE A 36 -42.83 33.87 9.62
N GLU A 37 -43.92 33.14 9.83
CA GLU A 37 -43.95 31.75 10.26
C GLU A 37 -43.86 30.82 9.03
N ASN A 38 -43.15 29.68 9.14
CA ASN A 38 -43.82 28.39 8.90
C ASN A 38 -43.01 27.18 9.40
N GLU A 39 -43.72 26.08 9.60
CA GLU A 39 -43.25 24.90 10.34
C GLU A 39 -42.37 23.93 9.54
N GLY A 40 -41.48 23.21 10.26
CA GLY A 40 -40.79 22.02 9.78
C GLY A 40 -40.04 21.34 10.93
N SER A 41 -40.37 20.07 11.21
CA SER A 41 -39.67 19.16 12.14
C SER A 41 -39.94 19.30 13.65
N LYS A 42 -41.10 18.79 14.09
CA LYS A 42 -41.30 18.20 15.43
C LYS A 42 -41.21 16.66 15.31
N MET A 43 -40.11 16.05 15.77
CA MET A 43 -40.01 14.65 16.20
C MET A 43 -38.62 14.48 16.88
N MET A 44 -38.54 14.59 18.20
CA MET A 44 -38.68 13.48 19.16
C MET A 44 -37.49 12.49 19.07
N MET A 45 -36.38 12.70 19.81
CA MET A 45 -36.22 12.34 21.24
C MET A 45 -36.70 10.90 21.58
N ALA A 46 -36.01 9.89 21.03
CA ALA A 46 -35.83 8.52 21.54
C ALA A 46 -34.89 7.79 20.52
N ARG A 47 -33.95 6.91 20.87
CA ARG A 47 -33.79 6.05 22.06
C ARG A 47 -32.31 5.94 22.46
N MET A 48 -32.06 5.85 23.76
CA MET A 48 -30.82 5.34 24.35
C MET A 48 -31.22 4.26 25.37
N GLU A 49 -30.30 3.34 25.69
CA GLU A 49 -30.42 2.21 26.65
C GLU A 49 -31.18 0.94 26.19
N LEU A 50 -30.44 -0.15 26.03
CA LEU A 50 -30.31 -1.29 26.97
C LEU A 50 -28.99 -2.01 26.57
N LEU A 51 -28.16 -2.63 27.43
CA LEU A 51 -28.45 -3.31 28.68
C LEU A 51 -27.16 -3.45 29.54
N LEU A 52 -27.08 -2.84 30.73
CA LEU A 52 -26.03 -3.08 31.73
C LEU A 52 -26.58 -2.97 33.17
N LEU A 53 -27.00 -4.10 33.73
CA LEU A 53 -27.28 -4.36 35.16
C LEU A 53 -26.99 -5.87 35.36
N PHE A 54 -26.37 -6.39 36.42
CA PHE A 54 -26.38 -5.99 37.84
C PHE A 54 -25.03 -6.26 38.53
N LEU A 55 -24.75 -5.52 39.62
CA LEU A 55 -23.73 -5.84 40.63
C LEU A 55 -24.35 -5.81 42.04
N GLY A 56 -23.80 -6.63 42.94
CA GLY A 56 -24.18 -6.73 44.36
C GLY A 56 -24.98 -8.00 44.71
N SER A 57 -24.68 -8.76 45.76
CA SER A 57 -23.71 -8.56 46.85
C SER A 57 -23.39 -9.89 47.55
N LEU A 58 -22.17 -10.08 48.08
CA LEU A 58 -21.92 -10.38 49.51
C LEU A 58 -20.41 -10.50 49.83
N LEU A 59 -20.00 -9.93 50.95
CA LEU A 59 -18.75 -10.22 51.66
C LEU A 59 -19.09 -11.04 52.91
N VAL A 60 -18.26 -12.02 53.30
CA VAL A 60 -17.81 -12.31 54.69
C VAL A 60 -16.90 -13.55 54.79
N ALA A 61 -15.76 -13.35 55.47
CA ALA A 61 -14.91 -14.29 56.25
C ALA A 61 -14.25 -15.57 55.65
N CYS A 62 -12.92 -15.46 55.52
CA CYS A 62 -11.85 -16.28 56.15
C CYS A 62 -11.94 -17.81 56.34
N GLY A 63 -10.81 -18.46 55.97
CA GLY A 63 -10.41 -19.84 56.31
C GLY A 63 -10.12 -20.64 55.02
N GLY A 64 -8.94 -21.17 54.72
CA GLY A 64 -7.81 -21.55 55.57
C GLY A 64 -7.71 -23.08 55.64
N GLY A 65 -6.92 -23.71 54.76
CA GLY A 65 -6.80 -25.18 54.74
C GLY A 65 -5.98 -25.74 53.57
N THR A 66 -4.91 -26.46 53.88
CA THR A 66 -4.00 -27.17 52.96
C THR A 66 -4.57 -28.52 52.48
N GLY A 67 -4.20 -28.99 51.28
CA GLY A 67 -4.44 -30.38 50.89
C GLY A 67 -3.95 -30.78 49.49
N TYR A 68 -2.86 -31.56 49.42
CA TYR A 68 -2.47 -32.34 48.24
C TYR A 68 -3.51 -33.43 47.89
N TRP A 69 -3.59 -33.88 46.63
CA TRP A 69 -3.22 -35.26 46.21
C TRP A 69 -3.37 -35.50 44.70
N ASN A 70 -2.55 -36.42 44.17
CA ASN A 70 -2.51 -36.84 42.76
C ASN A 70 -3.72 -37.68 42.32
N GLY A 71 -4.07 -37.64 41.03
CA GLY A 71 -4.96 -38.61 40.37
C GLY A 71 -4.71 -38.66 38.85
N ARG A 72 -4.38 -39.84 38.30
CA ARG A 72 -3.88 -40.03 36.92
C ARG A 72 -4.71 -41.06 36.16
N SER A 73 -5.42 -40.63 35.11
CA SER A 73 -6.05 -41.45 34.06
C SER A 73 -6.64 -40.48 33.02
N GLY A 74 -6.57 -40.64 31.70
CA GLY A 74 -6.23 -41.81 30.88
C GLY A 74 -7.40 -42.12 29.94
N GLN A 75 -7.12 -42.38 28.64
CA GLN A 75 -8.11 -42.61 27.55
C GLN A 75 -8.83 -41.32 27.06
N THR A 76 -9.19 -41.14 25.77
CA THR A 76 -8.99 -41.97 24.55
C THR A 76 -8.98 -41.09 23.29
N SER A 77 -8.40 -41.62 22.21
CA SER A 77 -8.45 -41.09 20.84
C SER A 77 -9.83 -41.13 20.20
N ALA A 78 -10.17 -40.12 19.38
CA ALA A 78 -11.08 -40.28 18.24
C ALA A 78 -10.71 -39.24 17.16
N ALA A 79 -10.20 -39.71 16.02
CA ALA A 79 -10.11 -38.93 14.79
C ALA A 79 -11.42 -39.07 14.00
N SER A 80 -11.79 -38.05 13.23
CA SER A 80 -12.95 -38.08 12.33
C SER A 80 -12.58 -37.51 10.97
N SER A 81 -12.16 -38.39 10.06
CA SER A 81 -12.03 -38.10 8.63
C SER A 81 -13.42 -38.03 7.99
N ILE A 82 -13.65 -37.08 7.07
CA ILE A 82 -14.73 -37.16 6.07
C ILE A 82 -14.14 -36.77 4.71
N GLU A 83 -14.39 -37.61 3.71
CA GLU A 83 -13.91 -37.44 2.34
C GLU A 83 -14.80 -36.52 1.48
N THR A 84 -14.13 -35.73 0.65
CA THR A 84 -14.35 -35.55 -0.80
C THR A 84 -15.76 -35.74 -1.39
N ALA A 85 -16.27 -34.68 -2.03
CA ALA A 85 -17.17 -34.81 -3.18
C ALA A 85 -16.81 -33.74 -4.25
N ARG A 86 -16.27 -34.19 -5.40
CA ARG A 86 -16.13 -33.36 -6.61
C ARG A 86 -17.42 -33.42 -7.42
N SER A 87 -17.89 -32.29 -7.94
CA SER A 87 -18.98 -32.21 -8.92
C SER A 87 -18.45 -31.86 -10.31
N THR A 88 -18.97 -32.54 -11.33
CA THR A 88 -18.73 -32.28 -12.76
C THR A 88 -19.80 -31.36 -13.34
N PRO A 89 -19.50 -30.58 -14.39
CA PRO A 89 -20.49 -30.10 -15.34
C PRO A 89 -20.66 -31.06 -16.53
N LEU A 90 -21.88 -31.14 -17.06
CA LEU A 90 -22.23 -31.95 -18.23
C LEU A 90 -22.12 -31.15 -19.54
N THR A 91 -21.86 -31.87 -20.62
CA THR A 91 -21.87 -31.36 -22.00
C THR A 91 -23.29 -31.08 -22.50
N GLY A 92 -23.44 -30.05 -23.33
CA GLY A 92 -24.66 -29.75 -24.11
C GLY A 92 -24.29 -29.35 -25.53
N ALA A 93 -24.87 -30.02 -26.53
CA ALA A 93 -24.50 -29.86 -27.94
C ALA A 93 -25.45 -28.91 -28.70
N ALA A 94 -24.93 -28.24 -29.72
CA ALA A 94 -25.70 -27.57 -30.78
C ALA A 94 -24.98 -27.71 -32.13
N THR A 95 -25.72 -27.58 -33.24
CA THR A 95 -25.39 -28.24 -34.52
C THR A 95 -25.35 -27.27 -35.71
N THR A 96 -24.70 -27.72 -36.79
CA THR A 96 -24.84 -27.28 -38.20
C THR A 96 -24.24 -25.95 -38.67
N GLY A 97 -23.67 -26.00 -39.90
CA GLY A 97 -23.25 -24.84 -40.71
C GLY A 97 -21.83 -25.00 -41.23
N GLY A 98 -21.63 -25.37 -42.49
CA GLY A 98 -20.29 -25.58 -43.07
C GLY A 98 -20.08 -24.83 -44.38
N THR A 99 -18.84 -24.83 -44.89
CA THR A 99 -18.47 -24.60 -46.30
C THR A 99 -17.06 -25.15 -46.56
N ALA A 100 -16.71 -25.39 -47.82
CA ALA A 100 -15.55 -26.21 -48.20
C ALA A 100 -14.49 -25.46 -49.04
N ALA A 101 -13.25 -25.95 -48.95
CA ALA A 101 -12.22 -25.99 -50.00
C ALA A 101 -11.25 -27.13 -49.59
N GLU A 102 -11.02 -28.20 -50.37
CA GLU A 102 -10.06 -28.27 -51.49
C GLU A 102 -8.66 -27.75 -51.08
N THR A 103 -7.55 -28.50 -51.22
CA THR A 103 -7.13 -29.17 -52.47
C THR A 103 -6.07 -30.29 -52.22
N THR A 104 -6.44 -31.55 -52.52
CA THR A 104 -5.68 -32.55 -53.32
C THR A 104 -4.36 -33.22 -52.84
N SER A 105 -4.40 -34.57 -52.83
CA SER A 105 -3.32 -35.56 -53.13
C SER A 105 -2.16 -35.74 -52.12
N GLN A 106 -1.51 -36.90 -51.93
CA GLN A 106 -1.64 -38.32 -52.37
C GLN A 106 -0.70 -39.17 -51.44
N GLN A 107 -0.56 -40.51 -51.45
CA GLN A 107 -1.02 -41.64 -52.29
C GLN A 107 -1.02 -42.94 -51.44
N GLY A 108 -1.95 -43.89 -51.69
CA GLY A 108 -1.79 -45.37 -51.52
C GLY A 108 -1.51 -45.94 -50.11
N GLU A 109 -2.37 -46.76 -49.48
CA GLU A 109 -2.84 -48.11 -49.86
C GLU A 109 -1.73 -49.14 -50.17
N THR A 110 -1.75 -50.41 -49.74
CA THR A 110 -2.57 -51.15 -48.73
C THR A 110 -1.86 -52.48 -48.35
N SER A 111 -2.20 -53.05 -47.19
CA SER A 111 -2.30 -54.51 -46.88
C SER A 111 -1.14 -55.48 -47.20
N THR A 112 -0.58 -56.13 -46.15
CA THR A 112 -0.84 -57.57 -45.88
C THR A 112 -0.24 -58.10 -44.55
N SER A 113 -1.15 -58.58 -43.69
CA SER A 113 -1.14 -59.86 -42.93
C SER A 113 0.15 -60.46 -42.32
N GLY A 114 0.02 -60.94 -41.07
CA GLY A 114 0.75 -62.13 -40.59
C GLY A 114 1.35 -62.00 -39.19
N ALA A 115 0.69 -62.56 -38.18
CA ALA A 115 1.28 -62.73 -36.85
C ALA A 115 2.04 -64.05 -36.75
N THR A 116 3.25 -64.08 -36.14
CA THR A 116 3.64 -65.06 -35.10
C THR A 116 5.05 -64.79 -34.54
N SER A 117 5.25 -65.24 -33.29
CA SER A 117 6.54 -65.54 -32.60
C SER A 117 7.58 -64.42 -32.38
N ALA A 118 7.83 -64.14 -31.10
CA ALA A 118 9.08 -63.54 -30.63
C ALA A 118 10.26 -64.53 -30.77
N PRO A 119 11.49 -64.00 -30.83
CA PRO A 119 12.45 -64.40 -29.80
C PRO A 119 13.18 -63.21 -29.15
N GLU A 120 13.82 -63.49 -28.02
CA GLU A 120 14.58 -62.55 -27.19
C GLU A 120 15.88 -62.10 -27.90
N GLY A 121 16.32 -60.85 -27.70
CA GLY A 121 17.61 -60.40 -28.25
C GLY A 121 17.89 -58.90 -28.21
N SER A 122 18.45 -58.44 -27.08
CA SER A 122 19.40 -57.32 -26.95
C SER A 122 19.26 -56.09 -27.88
N SER A 123 18.72 -55.00 -27.34
CA SER A 123 19.55 -53.79 -27.10
C SER A 123 18.74 -52.75 -26.34
N ALA A 124 19.07 -52.53 -25.07
CA ALA A 124 18.66 -51.34 -24.35
C ALA A 124 19.45 -50.15 -24.90
N GLY A 125 19.00 -49.61 -26.03
CA GLY A 125 19.39 -48.28 -26.46
C GLY A 125 18.82 -47.29 -25.46
N THR A 126 19.60 -46.95 -24.43
CA THR A 126 19.28 -45.88 -23.50
C THR A 126 19.16 -44.59 -24.30
N ARG A 127 17.93 -44.24 -24.70
CA ARG A 127 17.62 -42.86 -25.01
C ARG A 127 17.79 -42.14 -23.68
N SER A 128 18.93 -41.47 -23.54
CA SER A 128 19.10 -40.41 -22.57
C SER A 128 18.07 -39.35 -22.96
N ALA A 129 16.86 -39.47 -22.41
CA ALA A 129 16.11 -38.27 -22.10
C ALA A 129 17.02 -37.52 -21.15
N SER A 130 17.54 -36.36 -21.57
CA SER A 130 17.88 -35.36 -20.58
C SER A 130 16.59 -35.11 -19.81
N THR A 131 16.60 -35.53 -18.55
CA THR A 131 15.92 -34.73 -17.54
C THR A 131 16.70 -33.41 -17.55
N GLU A 132 16.27 -32.48 -18.41
CA GLU A 132 16.45 -31.06 -18.11
C GLU A 132 15.87 -30.93 -16.70
N GLU A 133 16.72 -30.63 -15.73
CA GLU A 133 16.23 -30.42 -14.38
C GLU A 133 15.36 -29.17 -14.44
N PHE A 134 14.11 -29.33 -14.06
CA PHE A 134 13.20 -28.22 -13.78
C PHE A 134 13.74 -27.52 -12.52
N VAL A 135 14.74 -26.66 -12.74
CA VAL A 135 15.36 -25.78 -11.76
C VAL A 135 14.74 -24.40 -11.95
N ASP A 136 14.36 -23.84 -10.82
CA ASP A 136 13.97 -22.46 -10.59
C ASP A 136 14.84 -22.12 -9.37
N ARG A 137 15.89 -21.32 -9.58
CA ARG A 137 17.00 -21.14 -8.63
C ARG A 137 16.73 -20.06 -7.61
N ASP A 138 15.99 -19.04 -7.99
CA ASP A 138 15.69 -17.87 -7.18
C ASP A 138 14.26 -17.91 -6.59
N GLU A 139 13.50 -18.94 -6.94
CA GLU A 139 12.16 -19.29 -6.44
C GLU A 139 11.06 -18.31 -6.90
N ASP A 140 11.18 -17.79 -8.13
CA ASP A 140 10.26 -16.84 -8.77
C ASP A 140 9.14 -17.52 -9.60
N GLY A 141 9.22 -18.84 -9.82
CA GLY A 141 8.22 -19.61 -10.55
C GLY A 141 8.42 -19.69 -12.07
N VAL A 142 9.44 -19.03 -12.61
CA VAL A 142 9.98 -19.24 -13.96
C VAL A 142 11.14 -20.24 -13.86
N TRP A 143 11.33 -21.08 -14.88
CA TRP A 143 12.42 -22.05 -14.89
C TRP A 143 13.70 -21.40 -15.43
N ASP A 144 14.88 -21.74 -14.88
CA ASP A 144 16.22 -21.26 -15.31
C ASP A 144 16.46 -21.30 -16.85
N SER A 145 15.70 -22.12 -17.60
CA SER A 145 15.79 -22.26 -19.06
C SER A 145 14.88 -21.33 -19.87
N GLU A 146 13.87 -20.73 -19.22
CA GLU A 146 12.91 -19.78 -19.79
C GLU A 146 13.04 -18.39 -19.14
N ASP A 147 13.94 -18.26 -18.17
CA ASP A 147 14.18 -17.09 -17.34
C ASP A 147 15.33 -16.20 -17.88
N ASN A 148 15.08 -14.90 -17.99
CA ASN A 148 16.04 -13.87 -18.38
C ASN A 148 16.85 -13.27 -17.23
N CYS A 149 16.57 -13.64 -15.96
CA CYS A 149 17.42 -13.40 -14.79
C CYS A 149 17.56 -14.63 -13.82
N PRO A 150 18.18 -15.77 -14.22
CA PRO A 150 18.26 -17.05 -13.44
C PRO A 150 18.97 -17.07 -12.07
N ASP A 151 19.16 -15.93 -11.43
CA ASP A 151 19.73 -15.74 -10.10
C ASP A 151 19.02 -14.59 -9.32
N GLN A 152 17.98 -13.94 -9.87
CA GLN A 152 17.34 -12.73 -9.32
C GLN A 152 15.83 -12.61 -9.66
N PRO A 153 14.91 -12.78 -8.68
CA PRO A 153 13.48 -12.99 -8.93
C PRO A 153 12.81 -11.88 -9.73
N ASN A 154 12.22 -12.25 -10.87
CA ASN A 154 11.69 -11.29 -11.83
C ASN A 154 10.46 -11.79 -12.65
N GLU A 155 9.58 -12.60 -12.05
CA GLU A 155 8.46 -13.40 -12.61
C GLU A 155 7.73 -12.87 -13.86
N ARG A 156 7.68 -11.55 -14.02
CA ARG A 156 7.15 -10.84 -15.18
C ARG A 156 8.03 -10.93 -16.44
N GLN A 157 9.27 -11.42 -16.33
CA GLN A 157 10.21 -11.64 -17.42
C GLN A 157 10.33 -10.42 -18.34
N ARG A 158 10.41 -9.24 -17.71
CA ARG A 158 10.47 -7.96 -18.42
C ARG A 158 11.88 -7.76 -18.96
N ASP A 159 11.94 -7.45 -20.24
CA ASP A 159 13.13 -7.17 -21.05
C ASP A 159 12.71 -5.99 -21.95
N ARG A 160 13.24 -4.80 -21.68
CA ARG A 160 12.74 -3.54 -22.24
C ARG A 160 13.44 -3.13 -23.52
N ASP A 161 14.75 -3.30 -23.58
CA ASP A 161 15.55 -2.96 -24.76
C ASP A 161 15.56 -4.11 -25.79
N GLY A 162 15.29 -5.35 -25.35
CA GLY A 162 15.21 -6.56 -26.17
C GLY A 162 16.53 -7.31 -26.32
N ASP A 163 17.51 -7.11 -25.44
CA ASP A 163 18.82 -7.78 -25.51
C ASP A 163 18.78 -9.25 -25.03
N GLY A 164 17.78 -9.60 -24.21
CA GLY A 164 17.57 -10.94 -23.64
C GLY A 164 18.00 -11.11 -22.18
N LEU A 165 18.49 -10.07 -21.53
CA LEU A 165 18.56 -9.93 -20.07
C LEU A 165 17.25 -9.33 -19.54
N GLY A 166 16.90 -9.61 -18.29
CA GLY A 166 15.73 -8.98 -17.67
C GLY A 166 16.05 -7.65 -16.99
N ASP A 167 15.09 -6.71 -16.97
CA ASP A 167 15.17 -5.37 -16.34
C ASP A 167 15.73 -5.37 -14.88
N VAL A 168 15.68 -6.53 -14.21
CA VAL A 168 16.12 -6.77 -12.83
C VAL A 168 17.62 -7.07 -12.72
N CYS A 169 18.21 -7.74 -13.71
CA CYS A 169 19.63 -8.15 -13.72
C CYS A 169 20.46 -7.44 -14.81
N ASP A 170 19.81 -6.66 -15.66
CA ASP A 170 20.42 -5.84 -16.70
C ASP A 170 21.15 -4.59 -16.13
N PRO A 171 22.42 -4.34 -16.49
CA PRO A 171 23.16 -3.13 -16.11
C PRO A 171 22.81 -1.84 -16.90
N ASP A 172 22.06 -1.91 -18.01
CA ASP A 172 21.80 -0.82 -18.98
C ASP A 172 20.36 -0.97 -19.55
N ARG A 173 19.36 -0.72 -18.70
CA ARG A 173 17.97 -1.24 -18.85
C ARG A 173 17.20 -0.73 -20.07
N ASP A 174 17.58 0.41 -20.62
CA ASP A 174 16.96 0.96 -21.82
C ASP A 174 17.85 0.90 -23.07
N GLY A 175 19.07 0.36 -22.92
CA GLY A 175 19.99 0.07 -24.01
C GLY A 175 20.61 1.30 -24.66
N ASP A 176 20.71 2.43 -23.95
CA ASP A 176 21.28 3.66 -24.49
C ASP A 176 22.82 3.72 -24.46
N GLY A 177 23.45 2.90 -23.61
CA GLY A 177 24.89 2.80 -23.42
C GLY A 177 25.42 3.51 -22.17
N ILE A 178 24.56 4.09 -21.33
CA ILE A 178 24.87 4.63 -20.01
C ILE A 178 24.42 3.62 -18.93
N PRO A 179 25.31 3.12 -18.06
CA PRO A 179 24.91 2.18 -17.01
C PRO A 179 23.92 2.78 -16.00
N ASN A 180 22.94 1.98 -15.58
CA ASN A 180 21.84 2.35 -14.65
C ASN A 180 22.27 3.12 -13.38
N GLU A 181 23.49 2.90 -12.87
CA GLU A 181 24.03 3.59 -11.66
C GLU A 181 24.47 5.05 -11.92
N THR A 182 24.65 5.41 -13.19
CA THR A 182 25.16 6.70 -13.66
C THR A 182 24.25 7.42 -14.63
N ASP A 183 23.10 6.81 -14.93
CA ASP A 183 22.10 7.28 -15.86
C ASP A 183 21.07 8.18 -15.15
N ASP A 184 20.84 9.39 -15.67
CA ASP A 184 19.82 10.31 -15.16
C ASP A 184 18.38 9.92 -15.58
N CYS A 185 18.25 8.91 -16.46
CA CYS A 185 17.03 8.38 -17.03
C CYS A 185 17.01 6.84 -17.21
N ALA A 186 17.60 6.05 -16.30
CA ALA A 186 17.79 4.56 -16.24
C ALA A 186 16.63 3.57 -16.58
N ASP A 187 15.76 3.94 -17.51
CA ASP A 187 14.43 3.41 -17.79
C ASP A 187 13.82 4.07 -19.08
N VAL A 188 14.43 5.12 -19.64
CA VAL A 188 14.04 5.94 -20.80
C VAL A 188 15.27 6.37 -21.62
N PHE A 189 15.56 5.62 -22.68
CA PHE A 189 16.69 5.83 -23.61
C PHE A 189 17.01 7.32 -23.88
N ASP A 190 18.08 7.84 -23.27
CA ASP A 190 18.64 9.18 -23.52
C ASP A 190 20.18 9.21 -23.43
N PRO A 191 20.87 8.82 -24.52
CA PRO A 191 22.33 8.80 -24.55
C PRO A 191 22.95 10.21 -24.63
N GLN A 192 22.16 11.27 -24.41
CA GLN A 192 22.61 12.65 -24.29
C GLN A 192 22.68 13.14 -22.84
N GLN A 193 21.90 12.56 -21.92
CA GLN A 193 21.90 12.89 -20.48
C GLN A 193 21.76 14.42 -20.28
N GLU A 194 20.71 14.99 -20.89
CA GLU A 194 20.42 16.42 -20.78
C GLU A 194 19.65 16.70 -19.48
N ASP A 195 20.32 17.12 -18.41
CA ASP A 195 19.69 17.65 -17.18
C ASP A 195 19.81 19.19 -17.14
N ALA A 196 18.71 19.90 -17.45
CA ALA A 196 18.73 21.35 -17.59
C ALA A 196 18.61 22.15 -16.28
N ASP A 197 18.07 21.56 -15.20
CA ASP A 197 17.90 22.23 -13.91
C ASP A 197 18.83 21.72 -12.79
N GLY A 198 19.49 20.58 -13.01
CA GLY A 198 20.53 20.01 -12.16
C GLY A 198 19.98 19.22 -10.98
N ASP A 199 18.75 18.70 -11.08
CA ASP A 199 18.13 17.91 -10.00
C ASP A 199 18.57 16.43 -9.97
N GLY A 200 19.21 15.95 -11.04
CA GLY A 200 19.68 14.57 -11.21
C GLY A 200 18.68 13.63 -11.89
N THR A 201 17.61 14.17 -12.46
CA THR A 201 16.65 13.48 -13.34
C THR A 201 16.73 14.11 -14.73
N GLY A 202 17.00 13.35 -15.78
CA GLY A 202 17.19 13.91 -17.12
C GLY A 202 15.92 14.50 -17.74
N ASP A 203 16.07 15.52 -18.60
CA ASP A 203 14.99 16.21 -19.32
C ASP A 203 14.11 15.23 -20.13
N ALA A 204 14.71 14.17 -20.70
CA ALA A 204 14.00 13.13 -21.45
C ALA A 204 12.99 12.36 -20.61
N CYS A 205 13.32 12.17 -19.33
CA CYS A 205 12.47 11.64 -18.30
C CYS A 205 12.18 12.72 -17.24
N GLN A 206 11.73 13.92 -17.62
CA GLN A 206 11.19 14.89 -16.64
C GLN A 206 9.68 15.08 -16.81
N GLN A 207 8.94 15.12 -15.69
CA GLN A 207 7.49 15.33 -15.70
C GLN A 207 7.07 16.37 -14.65
N ALA A 208 6.72 17.57 -15.12
CA ALA A 208 6.34 18.70 -14.27
C ALA A 208 5.30 18.34 -13.19
N GLY A 209 5.66 18.59 -11.93
CA GLY A 209 4.83 18.31 -10.74
C GLY A 209 4.81 16.84 -10.29
N MET A 210 5.68 16.00 -10.85
CA MET A 210 5.85 14.60 -10.46
C MET A 210 7.32 14.34 -10.11
N VAL A 211 7.54 13.32 -9.28
CA VAL A 211 8.85 12.80 -8.88
C VAL A 211 9.07 11.47 -9.59
N TYR A 212 10.30 11.24 -10.03
CA TYR A 212 10.69 9.96 -10.59
C TYR A 212 11.01 8.94 -9.50
N VAL A 213 10.45 7.73 -9.63
CA VAL A 213 10.79 6.58 -8.81
C VAL A 213 11.40 5.51 -9.74
N PRO A 214 12.71 5.24 -9.66
CA PRO A 214 13.42 4.38 -10.62
C PRO A 214 13.01 2.90 -10.52
N GLY A 215 13.17 2.16 -11.62
CA GLY A 215 13.00 0.72 -11.65
C GLY A 215 13.96 -0.01 -10.70
N GLY A 216 13.46 -1.00 -9.96
CA GLY A 216 14.27 -1.70 -8.94
C GLY A 216 13.47 -2.48 -7.91
N LEU A 217 14.17 -3.37 -7.20
CA LEU A 217 13.65 -4.11 -6.04
C LEU A 217 13.35 -3.16 -4.87
N PHE A 218 12.33 -3.51 -4.06
CA PHE A 218 12.10 -2.87 -2.76
C PHE A 218 11.44 -3.81 -1.75
N VAL A 219 11.51 -3.44 -0.47
CA VAL A 219 10.84 -4.15 0.63
C VAL A 219 9.38 -3.70 0.73
N ARG A 220 8.41 -4.59 0.46
CA ARG A 220 6.98 -4.33 0.72
C ARG A 220 6.55 -4.98 2.03
N GLY A 221 5.76 -4.26 2.82
CA GLY A 221 5.15 -4.74 4.05
C GLY A 221 6.03 -4.60 5.31
N ALA A 222 5.57 -5.20 6.40
CA ALA A 222 6.28 -5.27 7.67
C ALA A 222 5.88 -6.52 8.47
N CYS A 223 6.80 -7.05 9.29
CA CYS A 223 6.53 -8.21 10.15
C CYS A 223 7.16 -8.05 11.54
N ASN A 224 6.66 -8.86 12.49
CA ASN A 224 7.28 -9.04 13.81
C ASN A 224 7.13 -10.50 14.28
N GLU A 225 7.60 -10.77 15.50
CA GLU A 225 7.60 -12.10 16.14
C GLU A 225 6.19 -12.71 16.33
N THR A 226 5.13 -11.93 16.12
CA THR A 226 3.71 -12.32 16.27
C THR A 226 2.88 -12.19 14.99
N SER A 227 3.45 -11.69 13.90
CA SER A 227 2.78 -11.61 12.59
C SER A 227 2.43 -13.01 12.05
N PRO A 228 1.40 -13.16 11.19
CA PRO A 228 1.06 -14.44 10.56
C PRO A 228 2.24 -15.10 9.81
N PHE A 229 3.12 -14.26 9.24
CA PHE A 229 4.41 -14.65 8.70
C PHE A 229 5.50 -13.92 9.51
N PRO A 230 5.97 -14.51 10.62
CA PRO A 230 6.77 -13.80 11.59
C PRO A 230 8.24 -13.67 11.17
N CYS A 231 8.85 -12.55 11.56
CA CYS A 231 10.28 -12.30 11.42
C CYS A 231 10.86 -11.75 12.73
N GLN A 232 12.19 -11.81 12.86
CA GLN A 232 12.95 -11.43 14.03
C GLN A 232 13.69 -10.10 13.82
N ARG A 233 14.14 -9.50 14.92
CA ARG A 233 14.91 -8.25 14.84
C ARG A 233 16.21 -8.45 14.06
N GLY A 234 16.37 -7.68 12.99
CA GLY A 234 17.51 -7.75 12.08
C GLY A 234 17.14 -8.39 10.74
N ASP A 235 16.00 -9.08 10.66
CA ASP A 235 15.43 -9.52 9.39
C ASP A 235 14.89 -8.30 8.61
N LEU A 236 14.85 -8.44 7.29
CA LEU A 236 14.36 -7.41 6.37
C LEU A 236 12.89 -7.07 6.67
N GLY A 237 12.55 -5.77 6.72
CA GLY A 237 11.19 -5.30 7.03
C GLY A 237 10.68 -5.62 8.44
N TYR A 238 11.54 -6.02 9.38
CA TYR A 238 11.13 -6.18 10.79
C TYR A 238 10.71 -4.84 11.40
N SER A 239 9.50 -4.79 11.93
CA SER A 239 9.00 -3.67 12.73
C SER A 239 8.23 -4.20 13.93
N ALA A 240 8.73 -3.93 15.14
CA ALA A 240 8.07 -4.34 16.38
C ALA A 240 6.65 -3.74 16.57
N ALA A 241 6.24 -2.79 15.71
CA ALA A 241 4.91 -2.21 15.67
C ALA A 241 4.01 -2.75 14.53
N ALA A 242 4.50 -3.69 13.71
CA ALA A 242 3.75 -4.26 12.59
C ALA A 242 2.44 -4.95 13.05
N GLU A 243 1.37 -4.71 12.32
CA GLU A 243 0.08 -5.36 12.47
C GLU A 243 -0.01 -6.60 11.55
N ALA A 244 -1.02 -7.44 11.74
CA ALA A 244 -1.12 -8.71 11.03
C ALA A 244 -1.29 -8.54 9.51
N ASN A 245 -2.00 -7.49 9.09
CA ASN A 245 -2.31 -7.17 7.71
C ASN A 245 -1.14 -6.49 6.95
N GLU A 246 -0.05 -6.16 7.64
CA GLU A 246 1.17 -5.62 7.03
C GLU A 246 2.13 -6.73 6.53
N SER A 247 1.89 -7.99 6.90
CA SER A 247 2.78 -9.13 6.63
C SER A 247 2.19 -10.12 5.62
N PRO A 248 3.01 -10.95 4.94
CA PRO A 248 4.48 -11.02 4.99
C PRO A 248 5.19 -9.78 4.43
N VAL A 249 6.41 -9.58 4.91
CA VAL A 249 7.42 -8.82 4.17
C VAL A 249 7.84 -9.61 2.94
N ARG A 250 8.01 -8.92 1.81
CA ARG A 250 8.60 -9.48 0.58
C ARG A 250 9.55 -8.47 -0.05
N GLN A 251 10.54 -8.97 -0.78
CA GLN A 251 11.15 -8.19 -1.85
C GLN A 251 10.27 -8.35 -3.08
N ILE A 252 9.96 -7.25 -3.77
CA ILE A 252 9.31 -7.28 -5.09
C ILE A 252 9.97 -6.26 -6.00
N TYR A 253 10.00 -6.56 -7.30
CA TYR A 253 10.43 -5.61 -8.32
C TYR A 253 9.29 -4.69 -8.73
N LEU A 254 9.59 -3.42 -8.96
CA LEU A 254 8.71 -2.49 -9.67
C LEU A 254 9.51 -1.78 -10.76
N ASP A 255 8.88 -1.65 -11.91
CA ASP A 255 9.31 -0.79 -13.02
C ASP A 255 9.45 0.67 -12.56
N GLY A 256 10.19 1.47 -13.34
CA GLY A 256 10.21 2.91 -13.15
C GLY A 256 8.82 3.55 -13.34
N PHE A 257 8.49 4.52 -12.48
CA PHE A 257 7.22 5.25 -12.57
C PHE A 257 7.32 6.68 -12.04
N TRP A 258 6.37 7.49 -12.48
CA TRP A 258 6.12 8.85 -12.00
C TRP A 258 5.05 8.84 -10.92
N ILE A 259 5.28 9.58 -9.85
CA ILE A 259 4.24 9.87 -8.84
C ILE A 259 4.12 11.37 -8.60
N ASP A 260 2.92 11.89 -8.38
CA ASP A 260 2.72 13.31 -8.05
C ASP A 260 3.55 13.65 -6.79
N ALA A 261 4.29 14.76 -6.85
CA ALA A 261 5.20 15.17 -5.79
C ALA A 261 4.49 15.39 -4.45
N THR A 262 3.21 15.78 -4.50
CA THR A 262 2.30 15.95 -3.36
C THR A 262 0.91 15.41 -3.70
N GLU A 263 -0.03 15.46 -2.76
CA GLU A 263 -1.44 15.15 -3.05
C GLU A 263 -2.07 16.16 -4.01
N VAL A 264 -3.16 15.77 -4.68
CA VAL A 264 -3.92 16.65 -5.58
C VAL A 264 -4.54 17.80 -4.78
N THR A 265 -4.32 19.05 -5.20
CA THR A 265 -4.85 20.22 -4.50
C THR A 265 -6.33 20.48 -4.80
N VAL A 266 -7.01 21.21 -3.91
CA VAL A 266 -8.38 21.70 -4.13
C VAL A 266 -8.48 22.52 -5.41
N ALA A 267 -7.50 23.38 -5.70
CA ALA A 267 -7.49 24.20 -6.91
C ALA A 267 -7.41 23.34 -8.18
N ALA A 268 -6.56 22.31 -8.18
CA ALA A 268 -6.43 21.39 -9.30
C ALA A 268 -7.70 20.56 -9.52
N PHE A 269 -8.29 20.02 -8.44
CA PHE A 269 -9.56 19.27 -8.53
C PHE A 269 -10.73 20.17 -8.96
N LEU A 270 -10.78 21.43 -8.51
CA LEU A 270 -11.78 22.40 -8.96
C LEU A 270 -11.70 22.65 -10.47
N ALA A 271 -10.50 22.74 -11.05
CA ALA A 271 -10.34 22.87 -12.50
C ALA A 271 -10.92 21.65 -13.26
N CYS A 272 -10.86 20.44 -12.70
CA CYS A 272 -11.52 19.26 -13.27
C CYS A 272 -13.06 19.35 -13.24
N ILE A 273 -13.63 19.92 -12.16
CA ILE A 273 -15.07 20.17 -12.05
C ILE A 273 -15.50 21.25 -13.07
N GLU A 274 -14.76 22.35 -13.17
CA GLU A 274 -15.05 23.45 -14.10
C GLU A 274 -14.91 23.02 -15.57
N ALA A 275 -14.00 22.10 -15.88
CA ALA A 275 -13.87 21.45 -17.18
C ALA A 275 -15.01 20.45 -17.49
N GLY A 276 -15.92 20.18 -16.55
CA GLY A 276 -17.00 19.20 -16.67
C GLY A 276 -16.50 17.75 -16.74
N ARG A 277 -15.34 17.46 -16.14
CA ARG A 277 -14.67 16.15 -16.17
C ARG A 277 -14.77 15.41 -14.84
N CYS A 278 -14.75 16.13 -13.72
CA CYS A 278 -15.01 15.58 -12.39
C CYS A 278 -16.39 15.98 -11.88
N THR A 279 -16.95 15.17 -10.98
CA THR A 279 -18.13 15.53 -10.19
C THR A 279 -17.71 16.25 -8.90
N PRO A 280 -18.52 17.20 -8.37
CA PRO A 280 -18.23 17.82 -7.08
C PRO A 280 -18.16 16.80 -5.93
N VAL A 281 -17.19 16.98 -5.02
CA VAL A 281 -17.04 16.16 -3.82
C VAL A 281 -18.16 16.42 -2.80
N GLN A 282 -18.28 15.54 -1.80
CA GLN A 282 -19.22 15.76 -0.70
C GLN A 282 -18.78 16.97 0.15
N GLY A 283 -19.74 17.85 0.48
CA GLY A 283 -19.51 18.96 1.41
C GLY A 283 -19.62 18.54 2.87
N GLY A 284 -18.88 19.25 3.74
CA GLY A 284 -18.85 19.01 5.19
C GLY A 284 -17.92 20.01 5.89
N GLU A 285 -17.98 20.07 7.22
CA GLU A 285 -17.21 21.03 8.04
C GLU A 285 -15.69 20.91 7.82
N ASN A 286 -15.20 19.67 7.63
CA ASN A 286 -13.80 19.35 7.42
C ASN A 286 -13.45 19.06 5.95
N CYS A 287 -14.35 19.32 5.00
CA CYS A 287 -14.09 19.12 3.57
C CYS A 287 -13.53 20.41 2.94
N ASN A 288 -12.47 20.30 2.15
CA ASN A 288 -11.66 21.44 1.73
C ASN A 288 -12.22 22.20 0.51
N LEU A 289 -13.00 21.54 -0.35
CA LEU A 289 -13.61 22.18 -1.52
C LEU A 289 -14.56 23.32 -1.11
N GLY A 290 -14.28 24.53 -1.61
CA GLY A 290 -15.10 25.73 -1.37
C GLY A 290 -14.77 26.51 -0.09
N ARG A 291 -13.75 26.09 0.68
CA ARG A 291 -13.25 26.88 1.83
C ARG A 291 -12.29 27.97 1.37
N GLU A 292 -12.48 29.18 1.88
CA GLU A 292 -11.58 30.33 1.61
C GLU A 292 -10.17 30.04 2.16
N GLY A 293 -9.15 30.18 1.31
CA GLY A 293 -7.75 29.91 1.67
C GLY A 293 -7.28 28.47 1.48
N PHE A 294 -8.15 27.53 1.08
CA PHE A 294 -7.81 26.10 0.96
C PHE A 294 -7.38 25.67 -0.46
N ALA A 295 -7.06 26.62 -1.35
CA ALA A 295 -6.71 26.34 -2.74
C ALA A 295 -5.54 25.34 -2.88
N ASP A 296 -4.51 25.51 -2.07
CA ASP A 296 -3.27 24.73 -2.07
C ASP A 296 -3.26 23.61 -1.00
N HIS A 297 -4.39 23.35 -0.36
CA HIS A 297 -4.58 22.20 0.51
C HIS A 297 -4.96 20.96 -0.31
N PRO A 298 -4.72 19.74 0.19
CA PRO A 298 -5.15 18.53 -0.51
C PRO A 298 -6.68 18.49 -0.64
N ILE A 299 -7.17 17.96 -1.76
CA ILE A 299 -8.59 17.63 -1.90
C ILE A 299 -8.91 16.44 -1.00
N ASN A 300 -10.00 16.54 -0.26
CA ASN A 300 -10.50 15.49 0.62
C ASN A 300 -12.04 15.36 0.49
N CYS A 301 -12.64 14.40 1.22
CA CYS A 301 -14.05 14.02 1.03
C CYS A 301 -14.35 13.53 -0.40
N VAL A 302 -13.34 12.94 -1.04
CA VAL A 302 -13.35 12.43 -2.42
C VAL A 302 -13.51 10.90 -2.39
N THR A 303 -14.42 10.38 -3.21
CA THR A 303 -14.58 8.94 -3.44
C THR A 303 -13.45 8.38 -4.32
N TRP A 304 -13.18 7.08 -4.22
CA TRP A 304 -12.18 6.42 -5.09
C TRP A 304 -12.48 6.63 -6.58
N GLY A 305 -13.76 6.58 -6.98
CA GLY A 305 -14.17 6.84 -8.36
C GLY A 305 -13.85 8.25 -8.84
N GLN A 306 -14.06 9.27 -8.00
CA GLN A 306 -13.72 10.67 -8.29
C GLN A 306 -12.21 10.90 -8.40
N ALA A 307 -11.41 10.21 -7.57
CA ALA A 307 -9.96 10.24 -7.66
C ALA A 307 -9.46 9.67 -9.01
N VAL A 308 -10.04 8.53 -9.43
CA VAL A 308 -9.75 7.91 -10.74
C VAL A 308 -10.18 8.79 -11.92
N ASP A 309 -11.35 9.41 -11.86
CA ASP A 309 -11.83 10.31 -12.91
C ASP A 309 -10.91 11.54 -13.08
N TYR A 310 -10.42 12.10 -11.96
CA TYR A 310 -9.41 13.16 -11.98
C TYR A 310 -8.10 12.69 -12.62
N CYS A 311 -7.50 11.60 -12.13
CA CYS A 311 -6.21 11.15 -12.64
C CYS A 311 -6.29 10.85 -14.14
N ARG A 312 -7.37 10.20 -14.61
CA ARG A 312 -7.62 9.95 -16.03
C ARG A 312 -7.75 11.25 -16.85
N TRP A 313 -8.40 12.28 -16.31
CA TRP A 313 -8.51 13.58 -16.98
C TRP A 313 -7.14 14.22 -17.23
N VAL A 314 -6.22 14.14 -16.25
CA VAL A 314 -4.84 14.64 -16.39
C VAL A 314 -3.87 13.63 -17.04
N GLN A 315 -4.39 12.59 -17.71
CA GLN A 315 -3.62 11.54 -18.40
C GLN A 315 -2.68 10.72 -17.48
N LYS A 316 -3.08 10.57 -16.21
CA LYS A 316 -2.44 9.77 -15.17
C LYS A 316 -3.39 8.63 -14.72
N ARG A 317 -2.97 7.87 -13.71
CA ARG A 317 -3.74 6.86 -12.97
C ARG A 317 -3.57 7.08 -11.47
N LEU A 318 -4.22 6.28 -10.62
CA LEU A 318 -3.78 6.16 -9.23
C LEU A 318 -2.50 5.32 -9.17
N PRO A 319 -1.60 5.54 -8.19
CA PRO A 319 -0.53 4.60 -7.89
C PRO A 319 -1.12 3.27 -7.43
N THR A 320 -0.41 2.16 -7.65
CA THR A 320 -0.68 0.92 -6.91
C THR A 320 -0.24 1.07 -5.46
N GLU A 321 -0.66 0.18 -4.57
CA GLU A 321 -0.20 0.16 -3.18
C GLU A 321 1.30 -0.11 -3.11
N ALA A 322 1.81 -0.98 -3.99
CA ALA A 322 3.23 -1.28 -4.08
C ALA A 322 4.04 -0.04 -4.52
N GLU A 323 3.59 0.66 -5.56
CA GLU A 323 4.20 1.93 -6.00
C GLU A 323 4.16 2.98 -4.90
N TRP A 324 3.02 3.14 -4.23
CA TRP A 324 2.89 4.07 -3.11
C TRP A 324 3.87 3.74 -1.97
N GLU A 325 4.00 2.46 -1.61
CA GLU A 325 4.93 2.05 -0.56
C GLU A 325 6.40 2.25 -0.98
N LYS A 326 6.78 1.89 -2.20
CA LYS A 326 8.14 2.16 -2.73
C LYS A 326 8.43 3.66 -2.71
N ALA A 327 7.52 4.49 -3.23
CA ALA A 327 7.65 5.95 -3.25
C ALA A 327 7.81 6.56 -1.85
N ALA A 328 7.20 5.98 -0.81
CA ALA A 328 7.35 6.40 0.58
C ALA A 328 8.65 5.88 1.24
N ARG A 329 9.09 4.67 0.89
CA ARG A 329 10.16 3.91 1.57
C ARG A 329 11.55 4.11 0.99
N GLY A 330 11.66 4.23 -0.33
CA GLY A 330 12.89 3.92 -1.08
C GLY A 330 12.95 2.44 -1.51
N GLY A 331 13.74 2.17 -2.56
CA GLY A 331 14.12 0.82 -2.99
C GLY A 331 15.48 0.39 -2.45
N CYS A 332 15.92 -0.81 -2.88
CA CYS A 332 17.19 -1.39 -2.42
C CYS A 332 18.41 -0.54 -2.82
N GLU A 333 18.30 0.23 -3.92
CA GLU A 333 19.34 1.16 -4.38
C GLU A 333 19.66 2.26 -3.35
N LYS A 334 18.69 2.67 -2.52
CA LYS A 334 18.91 3.60 -1.39
C LYS A 334 19.64 2.95 -0.20
N GLY A 335 19.76 1.62 -0.19
CA GLY A 335 20.59 0.84 0.74
C GLY A 335 22.03 0.66 0.27
N GLY A 336 22.30 0.81 -1.03
CA GLY A 336 23.62 0.68 -1.64
C GLY A 336 23.83 -0.56 -2.52
N ASP A 337 22.78 -1.37 -2.72
CA ASP A 337 22.76 -2.47 -3.71
C ASP A 337 21.39 -2.48 -4.42
N PRO A 338 21.32 -2.08 -5.71
CA PRO A 338 20.05 -2.04 -6.46
C PRO A 338 19.49 -3.44 -6.74
N LEU A 339 20.34 -4.48 -6.69
CA LEU A 339 20.01 -5.86 -7.03
C LEU A 339 19.63 -6.70 -5.80
N ARG A 340 19.76 -6.18 -4.57
CA ARG A 340 19.45 -6.92 -3.35
C ARG A 340 19.19 -6.00 -2.15
N CYS A 341 18.03 -6.12 -1.52
CA CYS A 341 17.83 -5.53 -0.19
C CYS A 341 18.50 -6.40 0.88
N GLU A 342 19.58 -5.92 1.50
CA GLU A 342 20.21 -6.64 2.62
C GLU A 342 19.41 -6.49 3.93
N ALA A 343 19.35 -7.58 4.69
CA ALA A 343 18.71 -7.61 6.00
C ALA A 343 19.39 -6.62 6.98
N GLY A 344 18.60 -5.69 7.53
CA GLY A 344 19.09 -4.62 8.39
C GLY A 344 19.47 -3.31 7.67
N MET A 345 19.30 -3.19 6.35
CA MET A 345 19.47 -1.92 5.62
C MET A 345 18.19 -1.09 5.52
N ASP A 346 17.03 -1.71 5.36
CA ASP A 346 15.74 -1.01 5.37
C ASP A 346 14.84 -1.47 6.52
N ASP A 347 14.90 -0.69 7.61
CA ASP A 347 14.02 -0.77 8.77
C ASP A 347 13.15 0.50 8.91
N ARG A 348 12.99 1.31 7.84
CA ARG A 348 12.28 2.59 7.88
C ARG A 348 10.81 2.41 8.25
N LYS A 349 10.40 3.11 9.32
CA LYS A 349 9.02 3.16 9.82
C LYS A 349 8.21 4.30 9.20
N TYR A 350 8.86 5.42 8.88
CA TYR A 350 8.28 6.62 8.27
C TYR A 350 9.15 7.07 7.07
N PRO A 351 8.65 7.92 6.16
CA PRO A 351 9.42 8.35 4.97
C PRO A 351 10.79 8.96 5.32
N TRP A 352 10.84 9.80 6.36
CA TRP A 352 12.06 10.38 6.94
C TRP A 352 12.88 9.41 7.82
N GLY A 353 12.55 8.12 7.82
CA GLY A 353 13.19 7.06 8.61
C GLY A 353 12.54 6.78 9.98
N ASN A 354 13.35 6.55 11.00
CA ASN A 354 12.91 5.98 12.29
C ASN A 354 12.74 6.97 13.43
N ALA A 355 12.94 8.27 13.18
CA ALA A 355 12.63 9.30 14.16
C ALA A 355 11.11 9.36 14.42
N PRO A 356 10.64 9.50 15.68
CA PRO A 356 9.23 9.67 15.98
C PRO A 356 8.61 10.86 15.23
N PRO A 357 7.34 10.78 14.78
CA PRO A 357 6.69 11.88 14.07
C PRO A 357 6.66 13.17 14.88
N THR A 358 6.92 14.30 14.22
CA THR A 358 6.79 15.63 14.79
C THR A 358 6.09 16.56 13.80
N CYS A 359 5.51 17.65 14.30
CA CYS A 359 4.80 18.63 13.46
C CYS A 359 5.69 19.44 12.50
N GLN A 360 7.00 19.18 12.50
CA GLN A 360 7.95 19.67 11.49
C GLN A 360 7.96 18.77 10.25
N VAL A 361 7.78 17.45 10.42
CA VAL A 361 7.90 16.43 9.35
C VAL A 361 6.57 15.86 8.87
N ALA A 362 5.47 16.07 9.60
CA ALA A 362 4.14 15.60 9.21
C ALA A 362 3.01 16.47 9.79
N THR A 363 1.81 16.33 9.23
CA THR A 363 0.57 16.91 9.78
C THR A 363 -0.34 15.78 10.27
N PHE A 364 -0.53 15.66 11.59
CA PHE A 364 -1.22 14.54 12.24
C PHE A 364 -1.76 14.93 13.63
N ASP A 365 -2.45 14.02 14.33
CA ASP A 365 -2.88 14.23 15.71
C ASP A 365 -1.70 13.99 16.69
N ASN A 366 -1.14 15.07 17.22
CA ASN A 366 -0.08 15.01 18.24
C ASN A 366 -0.61 15.15 19.68
N GLY A 367 -1.87 14.76 19.90
CA GLY A 367 -2.69 15.16 21.05
C GLY A 367 -3.58 16.39 20.77
N VAL A 368 -3.42 16.99 19.58
CA VAL A 368 -4.35 17.92 18.94
C VAL A 368 -4.30 17.69 17.41
N ASP A 369 -5.46 17.46 16.80
CA ASP A 369 -5.66 17.30 15.36
C ASP A 369 -4.89 18.32 14.50
N GLY A 370 -4.32 17.82 13.39
CA GLY A 370 -3.66 18.62 12.37
C GLY A 370 -2.50 19.45 12.93
N CYS A 371 -1.78 18.93 13.92
CA CYS A 371 -0.73 19.66 14.63
C CYS A 371 -1.19 21.00 15.23
N GLY A 372 -2.44 21.05 15.73
CA GLY A 372 -3.06 22.26 16.28
C GLY A 372 -3.78 23.14 15.24
N THR A 373 -3.82 22.74 13.97
CA THR A 373 -4.65 23.41 12.95
C THR A 373 -6.08 22.87 12.91
N TYR A 374 -6.32 21.66 13.44
CA TYR A 374 -7.58 20.91 13.37
C TYR A 374 -8.02 20.49 11.96
N VAL A 375 -7.14 20.62 10.96
CA VAL A 375 -7.39 20.31 9.55
C VAL A 375 -6.11 19.88 8.84
N THR A 376 -6.18 19.64 7.52
CA THR A 376 -5.03 19.53 6.61
C THR A 376 -4.17 20.80 6.58
N THR A 377 -2.90 20.68 6.23
CA THR A 377 -2.01 21.79 5.83
C THR A 377 -1.97 21.95 4.31
N PRO A 378 -1.40 23.06 3.77
CA PRO A 378 -1.03 23.12 2.36
C PRO A 378 -0.10 21.96 2.00
N VAL A 379 -0.22 21.47 0.77
CA VAL A 379 0.64 20.39 0.26
C VAL A 379 2.10 20.85 0.13
N GLY A 380 3.06 19.95 0.32
CA GLY A 380 4.49 20.23 0.30
C GLY A 380 4.97 21.11 1.47
N SER A 381 4.17 21.27 2.53
CA SER A 381 4.51 22.17 3.65
C SER A 381 5.42 21.55 4.72
N LYS A 382 5.86 20.30 4.51
CA LYS A 382 6.66 19.48 5.45
C LYS A 382 7.91 18.87 4.79
N PRO A 383 8.78 19.65 4.12
CA PRO A 383 9.90 19.10 3.33
C PRO A 383 10.90 18.27 4.14
N ASP A 384 11.05 18.53 5.45
CA ASP A 384 11.87 17.71 6.35
C ASP A 384 11.30 16.28 6.56
N GLY A 385 10.09 16.01 6.06
CA GLY A 385 9.39 14.73 6.10
C GLY A 385 9.23 14.03 4.74
N ASP A 386 9.82 14.57 3.67
CA ASP A 386 9.75 13.98 2.34
C ASP A 386 10.41 12.59 2.30
N SER A 387 10.00 11.76 1.34
CA SER A 387 10.55 10.42 1.16
C SER A 387 12.00 10.43 0.63
N PRO A 388 12.70 9.28 0.58
CA PRO A 388 14.04 9.18 -0.01
C PRO A 388 14.15 9.48 -1.51
N TYR A 389 13.02 9.74 -2.18
CA TYR A 389 12.93 10.25 -3.55
C TYR A 389 12.47 11.72 -3.62
N GLY A 390 12.16 12.38 -2.49
CA GLY A 390 11.62 13.74 -2.47
C GLY A 390 10.10 13.82 -2.63
N VAL A 391 9.37 12.70 -2.41
CA VAL A 391 7.90 12.70 -2.45
C VAL A 391 7.35 13.21 -1.12
N GLY A 392 6.67 14.36 -1.15
CA GLY A 392 6.19 15.05 0.04
C GLY A 392 4.84 14.58 0.54
N ASP A 393 4.58 14.82 1.83
CA ASP A 393 3.33 14.52 2.57
C ASP A 393 2.88 13.04 2.51
N MET A 394 3.75 12.09 2.17
CA MET A 394 3.46 10.64 2.17
C MET A 394 3.05 10.07 3.54
N ALA A 395 3.16 10.85 4.62
CA ALA A 395 2.77 10.46 5.97
C ALA A 395 2.02 11.60 6.68
N GLY A 396 0.73 11.38 6.95
CA GLY A 396 -0.17 12.37 7.52
C GLY A 396 -0.92 13.17 6.44
N ASN A 397 -1.25 14.43 6.75
CA ASN A 397 -2.07 15.34 5.95
C ASN A 397 -3.40 14.73 5.50
N VAL A 398 -3.50 14.02 4.38
CA VAL A 398 -4.63 13.14 4.05
C VAL A 398 -4.15 11.73 3.72
N ALA A 399 -4.93 10.73 4.13
CA ALA A 399 -4.68 9.37 3.72
C ALA A 399 -5.08 9.22 2.24
N GLU A 400 -4.36 8.40 1.48
CA GLU A 400 -4.43 8.46 0.02
C GLU A 400 -5.04 7.20 -0.58
N TRP A 401 -6.04 7.38 -1.46
CA TRP A 401 -6.53 6.29 -2.30
C TRP A 401 -5.43 5.76 -3.22
N VAL A 402 -5.25 4.43 -3.24
CA VAL A 402 -4.44 3.72 -4.24
C VAL A 402 -5.35 2.92 -5.19
N ALA A 403 -4.78 2.36 -6.27
CA ALA A 403 -5.53 1.62 -7.27
C ALA A 403 -6.18 0.34 -6.70
N ASP A 404 -5.52 -0.32 -5.74
CA ASP A 404 -5.75 -1.70 -5.33
C ASP A 404 -7.08 -1.96 -4.63
N TRP A 405 -7.63 -3.16 -4.85
CA TRP A 405 -8.64 -3.75 -3.98
C TRP A 405 -7.96 -4.42 -2.77
N LEU A 406 -8.61 -4.41 -1.60
CA LEU A 406 -8.20 -5.27 -0.49
C LEU A 406 -8.62 -6.72 -0.79
N GLY A 407 -7.64 -7.63 -0.83
CA GLY A 407 -7.85 -9.06 -1.05
C GLY A 407 -8.45 -9.79 0.15
N ASN A 408 -9.10 -10.94 -0.09
CA ASN A 408 -9.69 -11.77 0.97
C ASN A 408 -8.63 -12.52 1.78
N ASP A 409 -7.52 -12.91 1.15
CA ASP A 409 -6.35 -13.47 1.80
C ASP A 409 -5.24 -12.41 1.75
N GLU A 410 -5.12 -11.61 2.80
CA GLU A 410 -4.14 -10.53 2.91
C GLU A 410 -2.72 -11.08 2.67
N TYR A 411 -2.08 -10.64 1.57
CA TYR A 411 -0.77 -11.13 1.12
C TYR A 411 -0.67 -12.67 0.99
N ALA A 412 -1.68 -13.33 0.41
CA ALA A 412 -1.59 -14.74 0.03
C ALA A 412 -0.41 -15.06 -0.90
N ARG A 413 0.00 -16.34 -0.92
CA ARG A 413 1.27 -16.83 -1.46
C ARG A 413 1.53 -16.61 -2.97
N SER A 414 0.58 -16.09 -3.73
CA SER A 414 0.69 -15.81 -5.17
C SER A 414 0.47 -14.33 -5.51
N GLU A 415 0.87 -13.42 -4.62
CA GLU A 415 0.79 -11.97 -4.86
C GLU A 415 2.06 -11.38 -5.52
N SER A 416 3.07 -12.21 -5.81
CA SER A 416 4.20 -11.82 -6.65
C SER A 416 3.77 -11.67 -8.12
N ASP A 417 2.82 -12.50 -8.57
CA ASP A 417 2.04 -12.33 -9.82
C ASP A 417 1.32 -10.95 -9.97
N MET A 418 1.07 -10.21 -8.87
CA MET A 418 0.11 -9.08 -8.84
C MET A 418 0.53 -7.86 -7.99
N PRO A 419 1.59 -7.09 -8.36
CA PRO A 419 1.87 -5.78 -7.76
C PRO A 419 0.81 -4.69 -8.05
N ASP A 420 -0.15 -4.97 -8.94
CA ASP A 420 -1.36 -4.18 -9.19
C ASP A 420 -2.54 -4.55 -8.25
N GLY A 421 -2.32 -5.52 -7.37
CA GLY A 421 -3.31 -6.06 -6.44
C GLY A 421 -4.37 -6.97 -7.09
N PRO A 422 -5.32 -7.47 -6.28
CA PRO A 422 -6.47 -8.23 -6.76
C PRO A 422 -7.28 -7.43 -7.78
N GLN A 423 -7.79 -8.09 -8.82
CA GLN A 423 -8.57 -7.44 -9.89
C GLN A 423 -10.01 -7.08 -9.47
N GLU A 424 -10.57 -7.78 -8.48
CA GLU A 424 -11.89 -7.55 -7.91
C GLU A 424 -11.85 -7.57 -6.38
N GLY A 425 -12.75 -6.82 -5.74
CA GLY A 425 -12.88 -6.77 -4.29
C GLY A 425 -14.08 -5.94 -3.83
N SER A 426 -14.23 -5.80 -2.51
CA SER A 426 -15.31 -4.99 -1.90
C SER A 426 -14.84 -3.64 -1.36
N TYR A 427 -13.55 -3.54 -0.99
CA TYR A 427 -12.96 -2.37 -0.35
C TYR A 427 -11.72 -1.93 -1.12
N ARG A 428 -11.53 -0.63 -1.32
CA ARG A 428 -10.31 -0.07 -1.91
C ARG A 428 -9.33 0.30 -0.81
N VAL A 429 -8.05 0.10 -1.08
CA VAL A 429 -6.97 0.39 -0.13
C VAL A 429 -6.70 1.90 -0.07
N PHE A 430 -6.29 2.39 1.11
CA PHE A 430 -5.71 3.71 1.29
C PHE A 430 -4.55 3.70 2.30
N ARG A 431 -3.63 4.66 2.17
CA ARG A 431 -2.29 4.66 2.80
C ARG A 431 -1.93 6.00 3.47
N GLY A 432 -0.81 6.06 4.20
CA GLY A 432 -0.19 7.31 4.72
C GLY A 432 -0.71 7.86 6.06
N GLY A 433 -1.96 7.56 6.44
CA GLY A 433 -2.58 8.21 7.61
C GLY A 433 -3.00 9.66 7.30
N SER A 434 -3.48 10.42 8.28
CA SER A 434 -4.07 11.75 8.00
C SER A 434 -3.86 12.77 9.13
N TRP A 435 -4.31 14.00 8.91
CA TRP A 435 -4.29 15.10 9.89
C TRP A 435 -4.94 14.75 11.24
N GLY A 436 -5.94 13.86 11.27
CA GLY A 436 -6.58 13.37 12.49
C GLY A 436 -6.13 11.97 12.93
N ALA A 437 -5.02 11.46 12.39
CA ALA A 437 -4.49 10.14 12.72
C ALA A 437 -3.35 10.25 13.75
N PRO A 438 -3.23 9.30 14.71
CA PRO A 438 -2.15 9.29 15.69
C PRO A 438 -0.80 8.81 15.07
N PRO A 439 0.34 9.01 15.75
CA PRO A 439 1.69 8.66 15.24
C PRO A 439 1.88 7.22 14.77
N GLU A 440 1.10 6.28 15.32
CA GLU A 440 1.11 4.86 14.98
C GLU A 440 0.46 4.58 13.62
N MET A 441 -0.40 5.48 13.12
CA MET A 441 -1.09 5.31 11.84
C MET A 441 -0.37 5.92 10.64
N LEU A 442 0.76 6.62 10.87
CA LEU A 442 1.57 7.25 9.81
C LEU A 442 2.65 6.31 9.23
N ARG A 443 2.63 5.03 9.61
CA ARG A 443 3.70 4.07 9.29
C ARG A 443 3.63 3.69 7.82
N ILE A 444 4.79 3.66 7.14
CA ILE A 444 4.90 3.41 5.69
C ILE A 444 4.08 2.18 5.27
N SER A 445 4.25 1.05 5.97
CA SER A 445 3.68 -0.26 5.66
C SER A 445 2.20 -0.44 6.03
N LEU A 446 1.62 0.48 6.80
CA LEU A 446 0.27 0.32 7.33
C LEU A 446 -0.80 0.57 6.25
N ARG A 447 -1.71 -0.39 6.11
CA ARG A 447 -2.81 -0.34 5.15
C ARG A 447 -4.17 -0.26 5.85
N PHE A 448 -5.05 0.52 5.27
CA PHE A 448 -6.47 0.55 5.58
C PHE A 448 -7.28 0.32 4.31
N ALA A 449 -8.55 -0.03 4.44
CA ALA A 449 -9.46 -0.11 3.31
C ALA A 449 -10.88 0.30 3.70
N THR A 450 -11.62 0.83 2.74
CA THR A 450 -13.04 1.19 2.94
C THR A 450 -13.79 1.13 1.60
N LEU A 451 -15.11 1.38 1.59
CA LEU A 451 -15.88 1.21 0.36
C LEU A 451 -15.47 2.26 -0.68
N PRO A 452 -15.40 1.93 -1.98
CA PRO A 452 -15.02 2.88 -3.03
C PRO A 452 -15.99 4.07 -3.16
N THR A 453 -17.18 3.98 -2.56
CA THR A 453 -18.21 5.02 -2.48
C THR A 453 -18.08 5.95 -1.28
N ASP A 454 -17.20 5.64 -0.32
CA ASP A 454 -17.04 6.47 0.88
C ASP A 454 -16.17 7.69 0.61
N ALA A 455 -16.38 8.75 1.39
CA ALA A 455 -15.86 10.09 1.16
C ALA A 455 -15.52 10.78 2.49
N PHE A 456 -14.42 10.36 3.13
CA PHE A 456 -14.02 10.88 4.44
C PHE A 456 -13.17 12.14 4.34
N SER A 457 -13.26 13.03 5.33
CA SER A 457 -12.41 14.24 5.44
C SER A 457 -10.95 13.94 5.76
N SER A 458 -10.65 12.69 6.12
CA SER A 458 -9.30 12.17 6.31
C SER A 458 -8.70 11.57 5.03
N ILE A 459 -9.47 11.41 3.93
CA ILE A 459 -9.01 10.75 2.71
C ILE A 459 -9.00 11.72 1.52
N GLY A 460 -7.86 11.76 0.83
CA GLY A 460 -7.60 12.39 -0.46
C GLY A 460 -6.92 11.40 -1.40
N PHE A 461 -6.06 11.88 -2.30
CA PHE A 461 -5.29 11.04 -3.23
C PHE A 461 -4.17 11.83 -3.93
N ARG A 462 -3.22 11.09 -4.52
CA ARG A 462 -2.27 11.58 -5.52
C ARG A 462 -2.32 10.70 -6.76
N CYS A 463 -1.85 11.18 -7.91
CA CYS A 463 -1.79 10.39 -9.14
C CYS A 463 -0.38 9.82 -9.40
N ALA A 464 -0.31 8.83 -10.28
CA ALA A 464 0.91 8.24 -10.81
C ALA A 464 0.82 8.02 -12.33
N ARG A 465 1.94 7.82 -13.01
CA ARG A 465 2.01 7.58 -14.45
C ARG A 465 3.17 6.62 -14.74
N SER A 466 2.93 5.61 -15.57
CA SER A 466 3.98 4.69 -16.01
C SER A 466 4.99 5.41 -16.92
N VAL A 467 6.23 4.94 -16.91
CA VAL A 467 7.23 5.30 -17.94
C VAL A 467 6.71 4.90 -19.34
N PRO A 468 6.99 5.68 -20.42
CA PRO A 468 6.44 5.46 -21.76
C PRO A 468 6.78 4.12 -22.43
#